data_AF-A0AAJ0A7I7-F1
#
_entry.id   AF-A0AAJ0A7I7-F1
#
_cell.length_a   1.000
_cell.length_b   1.000
_cell.length_c   1.000
_cell.angle_alpha   90.00
_cell.angle_beta   90.00
_cell.angle_gamma   90.00
#
_symmetry.space_group_name_H-M   'P 1'
#
loop_
_entity.id
_entity.type
_entity.pdbx_description
1 polymer ?
#
loop_
_entity_poly.entity_id
_entity_poly.type
_entity_poly.pdbx_seq_one_letter_code
_entity_poly.pdbx_strand_id
1 'polypeptide(L)'
;MTAINYYERITEVYRLDNTPILIASAVSFIVGYLQYTYVVRLTLREGKGPMPFWMHSFYLAHDSTWSYILGKAASQYGEHWYLRGTSTALFLWTMLEVWTIHRAITKERDASFGTVLGKQPSMSAAITYALALQMGMYSIVLLAIEFMGEGSVMQWFCFTNVLIVLGPTHHYLRAGSRHGLSLGFCVVNIIGTIWTFAPFGFFVLTIPEIFDQQLYYIIGVILTVYSVGCFYVVSQYPSKTKVMDKGGKEPIW
;
A
#
# COMPACT_ATOMS: atom_id res chain seq x y z
N MET A 1 -8.86 -30.57 -0.46
CA MET A 1 -8.76 -29.28 0.26
C MET A 1 -10.17 -28.86 0.61
N THR A 2 -10.48 -28.75 1.90
CA THR A 2 -11.73 -28.16 2.37
C THR A 2 -11.76 -26.70 1.90
N ALA A 3 -12.84 -26.28 1.25
CA ALA A 3 -12.99 -24.89 0.82
C ALA A 3 -13.05 -24.00 2.07
N ILE A 4 -12.11 -23.06 2.20
CA ILE A 4 -12.06 -22.13 3.33
C ILE A 4 -13.17 -21.10 3.12
N ASN A 5 -14.10 -21.00 4.08
CA ASN A 5 -14.99 -19.85 4.16
C ASN A 5 -14.25 -18.68 4.82
N TYR A 6 -13.70 -17.79 3.99
CA TYR A 6 -12.87 -16.69 4.45
C TYR A 6 -13.55 -15.77 5.47
N TYR A 7 -14.82 -15.43 5.25
CA TYR A 7 -15.52 -14.49 6.11
C TYR A 7 -15.82 -15.09 7.47
N GLU A 8 -16.31 -16.32 7.49
CA GLU A 8 -16.51 -17.08 8.72
C GLU A 8 -15.21 -17.18 9.51
N ARG A 9 -14.11 -17.59 8.86
CA ARG A 9 -12.79 -17.65 9.48
C ARG A 9 -12.36 -16.32 10.10
N ILE A 10 -12.52 -15.21 9.36
CA ILE A 10 -12.19 -13.87 9.87
C ILE A 10 -13.05 -13.56 11.10
N THR A 11 -14.36 -13.76 11.05
CA THR A 11 -15.26 -13.46 12.17
C THR A 11 -15.02 -14.33 13.40
N GLU A 12 -14.58 -15.58 13.21
CA GLU A 12 -14.22 -16.49 14.31
C GLU A 12 -12.94 -16.06 15.04
N VAL A 13 -11.93 -15.59 14.30
CA VAL A 13 -10.63 -15.24 14.88
C VAL A 13 -10.66 -13.82 15.46
N TYR A 14 -11.37 -12.89 14.84
CA TYR A 14 -11.44 -11.48 15.27
C TYR A 14 -12.40 -11.23 16.42
N ARG A 15 -12.10 -11.83 17.57
CA ARG A 15 -12.81 -11.61 18.82
C ARG A 15 -12.05 -10.63 19.71
N LEU A 16 -12.77 -9.85 20.52
CA LEU A 16 -12.16 -8.82 21.37
C LEU A 16 -11.27 -9.37 22.49
N ASP A 17 -11.42 -10.66 22.82
CA ASP A 17 -10.59 -11.39 23.78
C ASP A 17 -9.36 -12.05 23.14
N ASN A 18 -9.29 -12.13 21.80
CA ASN A 18 -8.13 -12.66 21.08
C ASN A 18 -7.00 -11.62 21.01
N THR A 19 -6.34 -11.39 22.15
CA THR A 19 -5.30 -10.37 22.27
C THR A 19 -4.16 -10.51 21.24
N PRO A 20 -3.63 -11.72 20.93
CA PRO A 20 -2.57 -11.87 19.93
C PRO A 20 -2.93 -11.32 18.56
N ILE A 21 -4.12 -11.65 18.02
CA ILE A 21 -4.50 -11.14 16.69
C ILE A 21 -4.73 -9.63 16.73
N LEU A 22 -5.34 -9.09 17.79
CA LEU A 22 -5.60 -7.65 17.90
C LEU A 22 -4.30 -6.84 17.90
N ILE A 23 -3.27 -7.30 18.62
CA ILE A 23 -1.94 -6.68 18.60
C ILE A 23 -1.34 -6.80 17.19
N ALA A 24 -1.41 -7.99 16.59
CA ALA A 24 -0.87 -8.23 15.25
C ALA A 24 -1.48 -7.32 14.18
N SER A 25 -2.81 -7.17 14.20
CA SER A 25 -3.54 -6.27 13.31
C SER A 25 -3.20 -4.81 13.59
N ALA A 26 -3.21 -4.39 14.86
CA ALA A 26 -2.93 -3.00 15.23
C ALA A 26 -1.56 -2.55 14.72
N VAL A 27 -0.51 -3.36 14.92
CA VAL A 27 0.82 -3.06 14.39
C VAL A 27 0.82 -3.00 12.86
N SER A 28 0.12 -3.94 12.19
CA SER A 28 0.03 -3.94 10.72
C SER A 28 -0.62 -2.66 10.18
N PHE A 29 -1.73 -2.22 10.78
CA PHE A 29 -2.39 -0.97 10.43
C PHE A 29 -1.51 0.25 10.72
N ILE A 30 -0.83 0.28 11.88
CA ILE A 30 0.09 1.38 12.24
C ILE A 30 1.22 1.49 11.20
N VAL A 31 1.82 0.37 10.79
CA VAL A 31 2.86 0.36 9.76
C VAL A 31 2.31 0.90 8.44
N GLY A 32 1.13 0.43 8.00
CA GLY A 32 0.47 0.94 6.78
C GLY A 32 0.21 2.45 6.84
N TYR A 33 -0.30 2.95 7.97
CA TYR A 33 -0.51 4.38 8.18
C TYR A 33 0.80 5.17 8.20
N LEU A 34 1.88 4.63 8.76
CA LEU A 34 3.20 5.29 8.74
C LEU A 34 3.73 5.41 7.31
N GLN A 35 3.60 4.36 6.49
CA GLN A 35 3.97 4.41 5.07
C GLN A 35 3.22 5.54 4.36
N TYR A 36 1.90 5.62 4.57
CA TYR A 36 1.07 6.66 3.96
C TYR A 36 1.37 8.06 4.50
N THR A 37 1.70 8.16 5.79
CA THR A 37 2.12 9.42 6.42
C THR A 37 3.38 9.97 5.73
N TYR A 38 4.36 9.11 5.44
CA TYR A 38 5.53 9.53 4.68
C TYR A 38 5.17 9.98 3.28
N VAL A 39 4.31 9.24 2.57
CA VAL A 39 3.82 9.63 1.23
C VAL A 39 3.23 11.03 1.27
N VAL A 40 2.24 11.28 2.13
CA VAL A 40 1.55 12.58 2.21
C VAL A 40 2.51 13.69 2.61
N ARG A 41 3.37 13.46 3.62
CA ARG A 41 4.30 14.48 4.12
C ARG A 41 5.38 14.83 3.10
N LEU A 42 5.98 13.83 2.42
CA LEU A 42 6.96 14.05 1.36
C LEU A 42 6.32 14.81 0.20
N THR A 43 5.13 14.38 -0.23
CA THR A 43 4.40 15.05 -1.29
C THR A 43 4.15 16.50 -0.87
N LEU A 44 3.52 16.80 0.27
CA LEU A 44 3.26 18.19 0.73
C LEU A 44 4.51 19.05 0.88
N ARG A 45 5.58 18.49 1.43
CA ARG A 45 6.78 19.25 1.80
C ARG A 45 7.75 19.43 0.62
N GLU A 46 7.98 18.37 -0.13
CA GLU A 46 9.00 18.30 -1.19
C GLU A 46 8.38 18.36 -2.60
N GLY A 47 7.05 18.27 -2.71
CA GLY A 47 6.36 18.31 -4.00
C GLY A 47 6.55 17.05 -4.85
N LYS A 48 7.07 15.98 -4.25
CA LYS A 48 7.25 14.66 -4.85
C LYS A 48 6.99 13.61 -3.77
N GLY A 49 6.30 12.54 -4.14
CA GLY A 49 6.05 11.39 -3.29
C GLY A 49 6.91 10.19 -3.70
N PRO A 50 7.06 9.19 -2.81
CA PRO A 50 7.87 8.02 -3.09
C PRO A 50 7.18 7.02 -4.01
N MET A 51 5.84 7.10 -4.14
CA MET A 51 5.04 6.15 -4.92
C MET A 51 4.74 6.67 -6.33
N PRO A 52 4.93 5.85 -7.38
CA PRO A 52 4.54 6.20 -8.74
C PRO A 52 3.01 6.26 -8.89
N PHE A 53 2.55 7.02 -9.88
CA PHE A 53 1.11 7.24 -10.14
C PHE A 53 0.30 5.96 -10.27
N TRP A 54 0.84 4.92 -10.93
CA TRP A 54 0.12 3.67 -11.13
C TRP A 54 -0.22 2.97 -9.82
N MET A 55 0.60 3.13 -8.77
CA MET A 55 0.32 2.55 -7.47
C MET A 55 -0.87 3.22 -6.80
N HIS A 56 -0.97 4.54 -6.88
CA HIS A 56 -2.13 5.28 -6.38
C HIS A 56 -3.41 4.85 -7.10
N SER A 57 -3.34 4.65 -8.42
CA SER A 57 -4.47 4.15 -9.22
C SER A 57 -4.86 2.71 -8.84
N PHE A 58 -3.87 1.85 -8.61
CA PHE A 58 -4.07 0.48 -8.15
C PHE A 58 -4.68 0.43 -6.74
N TYR A 59 -4.14 1.19 -5.78
CA TYR A 59 -4.66 1.25 -4.43
C TYR A 59 -6.05 1.87 -4.38
N LEU A 60 -6.36 2.87 -5.22
CA LEU A 60 -7.72 3.35 -5.36
C LEU A 60 -8.68 2.24 -5.80
N ALA A 61 -8.31 1.47 -6.84
CA ALA A 61 -9.14 0.36 -7.31
C ALA A 61 -9.32 -0.71 -6.23
N HIS A 62 -8.23 -1.09 -5.57
CA HIS A 62 -8.20 -2.09 -4.51
C HIS A 62 -9.03 -1.68 -3.29
N ASP A 63 -8.72 -0.53 -2.68
CA ASP A 63 -9.28 -0.10 -1.41
C ASP A 63 -10.77 0.21 -1.53
N SER A 64 -11.19 0.85 -2.62
CA SER A 64 -12.61 1.13 -2.85
C SER A 64 -13.42 -0.15 -3.07
N THR A 65 -12.88 -1.11 -3.82
CA THR A 65 -13.52 -2.41 -4.09
C THR A 65 -13.67 -3.20 -2.80
N TRP A 66 -12.59 -3.33 -2.02
CA TRP A 66 -12.63 -4.04 -0.74
C TRP A 66 -13.43 -3.30 0.33
N SER A 67 -13.43 -1.97 0.33
CA SER A 67 -14.31 -1.17 1.19
C SER A 67 -15.78 -1.56 0.97
N TYR A 68 -16.20 -1.68 -0.29
CA TYR A 68 -17.57 -2.09 -0.64
C TYR A 68 -17.85 -3.55 -0.25
N ILE A 69 -16.99 -4.48 -0.68
CA ILE A 69 -17.16 -5.91 -0.45
C ILE A 69 -17.21 -6.23 1.05
N LEU A 70 -16.27 -5.70 1.85
CA LEU A 70 -16.27 -5.89 3.31
C LEU A 70 -17.45 -5.22 3.99
N GLY A 71 -17.92 -4.09 3.46
CA GLY A 71 -19.10 -3.40 3.99
C GLY A 71 -20.38 -4.22 3.81
N LYS A 72 -20.52 -4.89 2.66
CA LYS A 72 -21.60 -5.86 2.38
C LYS A 72 -21.46 -7.10 3.27
N ALA A 73 -20.25 -7.66 3.38
CA ALA A 73 -19.98 -8.81 4.22
C ALA A 73 -20.26 -8.51 5.71
N ALA A 74 -19.90 -7.32 6.20
CA ALA A 74 -20.20 -6.91 7.58
C ALA A 74 -21.70 -7.02 7.88
N SER A 75 -22.57 -6.54 6.99
CA SER A 75 -24.03 -6.63 7.17
C SER A 75 -24.55 -8.06 7.11
N GLN A 76 -23.94 -8.93 6.31
CA GLN A 76 -24.29 -10.36 6.25
C GLN A 76 -23.87 -11.13 7.51
N TYR A 77 -22.79 -10.70 8.16
CA TYR A 77 -22.23 -11.32 9.37
C TYR A 77 -22.56 -10.52 10.64
N GLY A 78 -23.78 -9.96 10.72
CA GLY A 78 -24.30 -9.34 11.94
C GLY A 78 -23.60 -8.04 12.36
N GLU A 79 -23.15 -7.24 11.40
CA GLU A 79 -22.34 -6.03 11.60
C GLU A 79 -21.03 -6.30 12.34
N HIS A 80 -20.37 -7.42 12.02
CA HIS A 80 -19.11 -7.81 12.66
C HIS A 80 -18.09 -6.67 12.64
N TRP A 81 -17.62 -6.27 13.83
CA TRP A 81 -16.84 -5.05 14.05
C TRP A 81 -15.58 -4.99 13.18
N TYR A 82 -14.89 -6.12 12.98
CA TYR A 82 -13.65 -6.15 12.20
C TYR A 82 -13.92 -5.91 10.71
N LEU A 83 -14.97 -6.50 10.15
CA LEU A 83 -15.34 -6.33 8.74
C LEU A 83 -15.79 -4.88 8.49
N ARG A 84 -16.66 -4.35 9.37
CA ARG A 84 -17.12 -2.96 9.30
C ARG A 84 -15.99 -1.95 9.52
N GLY A 85 -15.13 -2.21 10.50
CA GLY A 85 -13.97 -1.38 10.81
C GLY A 85 -12.97 -1.34 9.67
N THR A 86 -12.64 -2.50 9.09
CA THR A 86 -11.75 -2.59 7.93
C THR A 86 -12.36 -1.95 6.69
N SER A 87 -13.66 -2.14 6.43
CA SER A 87 -14.39 -1.43 5.37
C SER A 87 -14.27 0.10 5.52
N THR A 88 -14.55 0.63 6.71
CA THR A 88 -14.43 2.06 7.02
C THR A 88 -12.99 2.56 6.88
N ALA A 89 -12.00 1.78 7.33
CA ALA A 89 -10.59 2.08 7.16
C ALA A 89 -10.26 2.21 5.67
N LEU A 90 -10.56 1.20 4.84
CA LEU A 90 -10.29 1.24 3.40
C LEU A 90 -11.00 2.40 2.68
N PHE A 91 -12.20 2.78 3.13
CA PHE A 91 -12.86 4.00 2.63
C PHE A 91 -12.02 5.26 2.88
N LEU A 92 -11.42 5.40 4.07
CA LEU A 92 -10.54 6.52 4.38
C LEU A 92 -9.27 6.50 3.50
N TRP A 93 -8.67 5.33 3.26
CA TRP A 93 -7.55 5.21 2.31
C TRP A 93 -7.95 5.59 0.89
N THR A 94 -9.13 5.16 0.44
CA THR A 94 -9.70 5.55 -0.86
C THR A 94 -9.74 7.07 -1.00
N MET A 95 -10.17 7.81 0.04
CA MET A 95 -10.19 9.27 0.00
C MET A 95 -8.79 9.88 -0.10
N LEU A 96 -7.81 9.28 0.59
CA LEU A 96 -6.41 9.69 0.47
C LEU A 96 -5.86 9.44 -0.95
N GLU A 97 -6.23 8.32 -1.57
CA GLU A 97 -5.84 8.02 -2.96
C GLU A 97 -6.47 8.97 -3.98
N VAL A 98 -7.73 9.35 -3.76
CA VAL A 98 -8.36 10.40 -4.59
C VAL A 98 -7.58 11.71 -4.46
N TRP A 99 -7.14 12.06 -3.25
CA TRP A 99 -6.33 13.26 -3.02
C TRP A 99 -4.94 13.19 -3.69
N THR A 100 -4.23 12.07 -3.60
CA THR A 100 -2.92 11.89 -4.27
C THR A 100 -3.05 11.94 -5.78
N ILE A 101 -4.07 11.29 -6.36
CA ILE A 101 -4.36 11.31 -7.81
C ILE A 101 -4.72 12.72 -8.28
N HIS A 102 -5.61 13.42 -7.55
CA HIS A 102 -5.96 14.81 -7.87
C HIS A 102 -4.71 15.69 -7.92
N ARG A 103 -3.80 15.51 -6.98
CA ARG A 103 -2.57 16.27 -6.89
C ARG A 103 -1.56 15.90 -7.99
N ALA A 104 -1.42 14.62 -8.31
CA ALA A 104 -0.63 14.15 -9.44
C ALA A 104 -1.06 14.84 -10.75
N ILE A 105 -2.36 14.97 -10.97
CA ILE A 105 -2.95 15.60 -12.16
C ILE A 105 -2.84 17.13 -12.13
N THR A 106 -2.92 17.78 -10.97
CA THR A 106 -3.00 19.25 -10.91
C THR A 106 -1.66 19.93 -10.65
N LYS A 107 -0.78 19.33 -9.85
CA LYS A 107 0.47 19.93 -9.36
C LYS A 107 1.73 19.17 -9.78
N GLU A 108 1.63 17.87 -10.02
CA GLU A 108 2.79 16.98 -10.14
C GLU A 108 2.79 16.22 -11.48
N ARG A 109 2.19 16.81 -12.52
CA ARG A 109 1.98 16.16 -13.82
C ARG A 109 3.27 15.68 -14.47
N ASP A 110 4.29 16.54 -14.48
CA ASP A 110 5.56 16.21 -15.11
C ASP A 110 6.27 15.07 -14.39
N ALA A 111 6.27 15.09 -13.05
CA ALA A 111 6.83 14.00 -12.24
C ALA A 111 6.05 12.68 -12.39
N SER A 112 4.72 12.76 -12.51
CA SER A 112 3.82 11.59 -12.51
C SER A 112 3.67 10.95 -13.89
N PHE A 113 3.64 11.76 -14.95
CA PHE A 113 3.30 11.31 -16.30
C PHE A 113 4.39 11.60 -17.33
N GLY A 114 5.43 12.38 -16.99
CA GLY A 114 6.43 12.85 -17.96
C GLY A 114 7.19 11.73 -18.66
N THR A 115 7.34 10.58 -18.00
CA THR A 115 7.99 9.38 -18.55
C THR A 115 7.13 8.63 -19.58
N VAL A 116 5.81 8.84 -19.58
CA VAL A 116 4.86 8.11 -20.45
C VAL A 116 4.21 9.03 -21.48
N LEU A 117 3.89 10.27 -21.11
CA LEU A 117 3.21 11.25 -21.95
C LEU A 117 4.15 12.34 -22.50
N GLY A 118 5.44 12.27 -22.20
CA GLY A 118 6.43 13.29 -22.55
C GLY A 118 6.45 14.47 -21.56
N LYS A 119 7.46 15.34 -21.72
CA LYS A 119 7.68 16.49 -20.82
C LYS A 119 6.48 17.45 -20.82
N GLN A 120 6.15 17.97 -19.63
CA GLN A 120 5.05 18.91 -19.39
C GLN A 120 3.70 18.47 -20.01
N PRO A 121 3.16 17.31 -19.60
CA PRO A 121 1.92 16.82 -20.17
C PRO A 121 0.75 17.77 -19.85
N SER A 122 -0.13 17.95 -20.84
CA SER A 122 -1.34 18.76 -20.67
C SER A 122 -2.26 18.12 -19.64
N MET A 123 -3.09 18.93 -18.98
CA MET A 123 -4.04 18.42 -17.98
C MET A 123 -5.04 17.42 -18.60
N SER A 124 -5.50 17.68 -19.83
CA SER A 124 -6.39 16.77 -20.57
C SER A 124 -5.73 15.42 -20.83
N ALA A 125 -4.47 15.40 -21.30
CA ALA A 125 -3.73 14.16 -21.53
C ALA A 125 -3.53 13.36 -20.22
N ALA A 126 -3.20 14.06 -19.13
CA ALA A 126 -3.03 13.45 -17.82
C ALA A 126 -4.34 12.84 -17.28
N ILE A 127 -5.48 13.53 -17.44
CA ILE A 127 -6.80 13.03 -17.04
C ILE A 127 -7.18 11.80 -17.87
N THR A 128 -7.05 11.87 -19.20
CA THR A 128 -7.38 10.75 -20.09
C THR A 128 -6.56 9.52 -19.75
N TYR A 129 -5.24 9.69 -19.53
CA TYR A 129 -4.37 8.59 -19.11
C TYR A 129 -4.75 8.05 -17.73
N ALA A 130 -5.02 8.93 -16.75
CA ALA A 130 -5.43 8.53 -15.41
C ALA A 130 -6.73 7.71 -15.43
N LEU A 131 -7.73 8.14 -16.20
CA LEU A 131 -9.00 7.41 -16.35
C LEU A 131 -8.80 6.04 -17.03
N ALA A 132 -8.02 6.00 -18.12
CA ALA A 132 -7.71 4.76 -18.81
C ALA A 132 -6.97 3.76 -17.90
N LEU A 133 -5.96 4.24 -17.16
CA LEU A 133 -5.23 3.43 -16.19
C LEU A 133 -6.15 2.95 -15.06
N GLN A 134 -7.03 3.83 -14.55
CA GLN A 134 -7.95 3.48 -13.48
C GLN A 134 -8.91 2.37 -13.90
N MET A 135 -9.48 2.43 -15.11
CA MET A 135 -10.30 1.33 -15.65
C MET A 135 -9.51 0.03 -15.71
N GLY A 136 -8.28 0.06 -16.22
CA GLY A 136 -7.39 -1.10 -16.25
C GLY A 136 -7.11 -1.67 -14.86
N MET A 137 -6.87 -0.81 -13.86
CA MET A 137 -6.62 -1.23 -12.48
C MET A 137 -7.86 -1.90 -11.85
N TYR A 138 -9.06 -1.35 -12.06
CA TYR A 138 -10.30 -2.02 -11.65
C TYR A 138 -10.48 -3.38 -12.34
N SER A 139 -10.18 -3.48 -13.64
CA SER A 139 -10.23 -4.76 -14.34
C SER A 139 -9.30 -5.80 -13.71
N ILE A 140 -8.06 -5.41 -13.37
CA ILE A 140 -7.10 -6.30 -12.70
C ILE A 140 -7.63 -6.73 -11.33
N VAL A 141 -8.09 -5.78 -10.51
CA VAL A 141 -8.57 -6.06 -9.15
C VAL A 141 -9.79 -6.97 -9.18
N LEU A 142 -10.81 -6.64 -9.97
CA LEU A 142 -12.04 -7.44 -10.06
C LEU A 142 -11.78 -8.83 -10.61
N LEU A 143 -10.95 -8.96 -11.65
CA LEU A 143 -10.62 -10.27 -12.23
C LEU A 143 -9.83 -11.15 -11.25
N ALA A 144 -8.88 -10.57 -10.52
CA ALA A 144 -8.14 -11.33 -9.52
C ALA A 144 -9.01 -11.69 -8.30
N ILE A 145 -9.97 -10.87 -7.91
CA ILE A 145 -10.98 -11.24 -6.90
C ILE A 145 -11.83 -12.41 -7.40
N GLU A 146 -12.26 -12.40 -8.67
CA GLU A 146 -13.01 -13.50 -9.26
C GLU A 146 -12.21 -14.82 -9.22
N PHE A 147 -10.91 -14.77 -9.49
CA PHE A 147 -10.05 -15.95 -9.43
C PHE A 147 -9.73 -16.44 -8.01
N MET A 148 -9.62 -15.53 -7.05
CA MET A 148 -9.20 -15.83 -5.67
C MET A 148 -10.38 -16.07 -4.70
N GLY A 149 -11.58 -15.61 -5.07
CA GLY A 149 -12.81 -15.68 -4.29
C GLY A 149 -13.13 -14.40 -3.50
N GLU A 150 -14.43 -14.14 -3.29
CA GLU A 150 -15.00 -12.91 -2.71
C GLU A 150 -14.53 -12.60 -1.28
N GLY A 151 -13.82 -13.49 -0.57
CA GLY A 151 -13.30 -13.24 0.78
C GLY A 151 -11.78 -13.18 0.92
N SER A 152 -11.05 -13.17 -0.20
CA SER A 152 -9.57 -13.21 -0.24
C SER A 152 -8.84 -11.93 0.22
N VAL A 153 -9.47 -11.09 1.05
CA VAL A 153 -8.95 -9.78 1.48
C VAL A 153 -7.58 -9.88 2.13
N MET A 154 -7.31 -10.94 2.89
CA MET A 154 -6.03 -11.14 3.57
C MET A 154 -4.89 -11.34 2.55
N GLN A 155 -5.16 -12.10 1.50
CA GLN A 155 -4.20 -12.31 0.42
C GLN A 155 -3.94 -11.02 -0.35
N TRP A 156 -4.98 -10.20 -0.55
CA TRP A 156 -4.86 -8.89 -1.15
C TRP A 156 -4.05 -7.91 -0.30
N PHE A 157 -4.30 -7.86 1.01
CA PHE A 157 -3.50 -7.04 1.93
C PHE A 157 -2.04 -7.51 1.99
N CYS A 158 -1.77 -8.82 1.94
CA CYS A 158 -0.42 -9.32 1.79
C CYS A 158 0.19 -8.85 0.47
N PHE A 159 -0.57 -8.91 -0.64
CA PHE A 159 -0.11 -8.49 -1.95
C PHE A 159 0.20 -6.98 -2.01
N THR A 160 -0.63 -6.12 -1.42
CA THR A 160 -0.37 -4.68 -1.35
C THR A 160 0.88 -4.36 -0.53
N ASN A 161 1.16 -5.13 0.54
CA ASN A 161 2.42 -5.04 1.30
C ASN A 161 3.64 -5.47 0.47
N VAL A 162 3.50 -6.44 -0.43
CA VAL A 162 4.57 -6.76 -1.40
C VAL A 162 4.76 -5.61 -2.38
N LEU A 163 3.66 -5.05 -2.92
CA LEU A 163 3.72 -3.97 -3.89
C LEU A 163 4.33 -2.69 -3.34
N ILE A 164 4.10 -2.34 -2.07
CA ILE A 164 4.70 -1.13 -1.49
C ILE A 164 6.21 -1.25 -1.30
N VAL A 165 6.74 -2.47 -1.22
CA VAL A 165 8.18 -2.74 -1.20
C VAL A 165 8.76 -2.69 -2.62
N LEU A 166 8.10 -3.29 -3.61
CA LEU A 166 8.66 -3.43 -4.96
C LEU A 166 8.38 -2.22 -5.88
N GLY A 167 7.17 -1.68 -5.80
CA GLY A 167 6.66 -0.67 -6.72
C GLY A 167 7.40 0.66 -6.64
N PRO A 168 7.58 1.26 -5.45
CA PRO A 168 8.35 2.49 -5.29
C PRO A 168 9.82 2.31 -5.67
N THR A 169 10.36 1.09 -5.53
CA THR A 169 11.78 0.81 -5.68
C THR A 169 12.36 1.21 -7.01
N HIS A 170 11.72 0.79 -8.09
CA HIS A 170 12.19 1.15 -9.41
C HIS A 170 12.03 2.64 -9.68
N HIS A 171 11.06 3.30 -9.04
CA HIS A 171 10.85 4.74 -9.17
C HIS A 171 12.01 5.54 -8.55
N TYR A 172 12.37 5.25 -7.30
CA TYR A 172 13.45 5.99 -6.64
C TYR A 172 14.86 5.59 -7.11
N LEU A 173 15.10 4.33 -7.47
CA LEU A 173 16.39 3.92 -8.02
C LEU A 173 16.69 4.61 -9.36
N ARG A 174 15.66 4.81 -10.20
CA ARG A 174 15.78 5.58 -11.45
C ARG A 174 16.00 7.06 -11.20
N ALA A 175 15.45 7.60 -10.11
CA ALA A 175 15.63 9.01 -9.77
C ALA A 175 17.07 9.32 -9.30
N GLY A 176 17.80 8.34 -8.75
CA GLY A 176 19.18 8.51 -8.29
C GLY A 176 19.34 9.58 -7.21
N SER A 177 18.28 9.87 -6.47
CA SER A 177 18.19 10.99 -5.52
C SER A 177 17.24 10.66 -4.39
N ARG A 178 17.49 11.26 -3.21
CA ARG A 178 16.56 11.17 -2.07
C ARG A 178 15.37 12.11 -2.19
N HIS A 179 15.33 13.04 -3.14
CA HIS A 179 14.24 14.02 -3.23
C HIS A 179 12.89 13.34 -3.53
N GLY A 180 11.91 13.52 -2.65
CA GLY A 180 10.63 12.80 -2.71
C GLY A 180 10.64 11.40 -2.10
N LEU A 181 11.74 10.99 -1.45
CA LEU A 181 11.89 9.71 -0.73
C LEU A 181 12.48 9.96 0.65
N SER A 182 12.19 9.14 1.65
CA SER A 182 12.79 9.25 3.00
C SER A 182 13.42 7.93 3.41
N LEU A 183 14.57 7.99 4.10
CA LEU A 183 15.18 6.82 4.73
C LEU A 183 14.25 6.25 5.81
N GLY A 184 13.50 7.11 6.50
CA GLY A 184 12.42 6.70 7.39
C GLY A 184 11.35 5.86 6.69
N PHE A 185 10.93 6.24 5.48
CA PHE A 185 10.01 5.42 4.68
C PHE A 185 10.60 4.03 4.35
N CYS A 186 11.88 3.98 3.97
CA CYS A 186 12.59 2.71 3.74
C CYS A 186 12.64 1.84 5.00
N VAL A 187 12.89 2.42 6.18
CA VAL A 187 12.87 1.69 7.46
C VAL A 187 11.47 1.12 7.74
N VAL A 188 10.42 1.91 7.53
CA VAL A 188 9.03 1.44 7.71
C VAL A 188 8.72 0.28 6.76
N ASN A 189 9.23 0.29 5.53
CA ASN A 189 9.07 -0.84 4.60
C ASN A 189 9.79 -2.11 5.07
N ILE A 190 10.99 -1.98 5.66
CA ILE A 190 11.71 -3.13 6.26
C ILE A 190 10.88 -3.71 7.41
N ILE A 191 10.42 -2.86 8.34
CA ILE A 191 9.58 -3.28 9.47
C ILE A 191 8.30 -3.95 8.97
N GLY A 192 7.63 -3.34 7.99
CA GLY A 192 6.41 -3.89 7.41
C GLY A 192 6.60 -5.23 6.73
N THR A 193 7.74 -5.43 6.06
CA THR A 193 8.08 -6.73 5.45
C THR A 193 8.29 -7.79 6.52
N ILE A 194 9.12 -7.51 7.53
CA ILE A 194 9.37 -8.44 8.64
C ILE A 194 8.06 -8.79 9.34
N TRP A 195 7.23 -7.79 9.65
CA TRP A 195 5.96 -7.98 10.33
C TRP A 195 4.94 -8.79 9.51
N THR A 196 4.86 -8.51 8.21
CA THR A 196 3.97 -9.22 7.29
C THR A 196 4.29 -10.71 7.31
N PHE A 197 5.56 -11.06 7.13
CA PHE A 197 5.97 -12.45 6.96
C PHE A 197 6.42 -13.16 8.25
N ALA A 198 6.23 -12.54 9.41
CA ALA A 198 6.52 -13.18 10.69
C ALA A 198 5.48 -14.27 11.03
N PRO A 199 5.86 -15.34 11.74
CA PRO A 199 4.93 -16.38 12.17
C PRO A 199 3.88 -15.87 13.17
N PHE A 200 4.18 -14.79 13.89
CA PHE A 200 3.23 -14.07 14.75
C PHE A 200 2.53 -12.90 14.03
N GLY A 201 2.72 -12.80 12.72
CA GLY A 201 2.15 -11.74 11.89
C GLY A 201 0.64 -11.89 11.73
N PHE A 202 0.01 -10.76 11.42
CA PHE A 202 -1.43 -10.62 11.22
C PHE A 202 -2.04 -11.67 10.26
N PHE A 203 -1.34 -11.98 9.17
CA PHE A 203 -1.81 -12.92 8.15
C PHE A 203 -1.82 -14.37 8.65
N VAL A 204 -0.70 -14.81 9.25
CA VAL A 204 -0.54 -16.17 9.81
C VAL A 204 -1.53 -16.41 10.94
N LEU A 205 -1.73 -15.42 11.81
CA LEU A 205 -2.70 -15.53 12.90
C LEU A 205 -4.16 -15.51 12.42
N THR A 206 -4.45 -14.92 11.25
CA THR A 206 -5.82 -14.92 10.71
C THR A 206 -6.14 -16.20 9.94
N ILE A 207 -5.29 -16.59 8.98
CA ILE A 207 -5.53 -17.72 8.06
C ILE A 207 -4.23 -18.54 7.91
N PRO A 208 -3.82 -19.29 8.95
CA PRO A 208 -2.59 -20.07 8.93
C PRO A 208 -2.58 -21.12 7.81
N GLU A 209 -3.75 -21.61 7.39
CA GLU A 209 -3.88 -22.58 6.29
C GLU A 209 -3.24 -22.08 4.98
N ILE A 210 -3.22 -20.76 4.78
CA ILE A 210 -2.64 -20.11 3.60
C ILE A 210 -1.25 -19.55 3.90
N PHE A 211 -1.08 -18.91 5.05
CA PHE A 211 0.12 -18.11 5.34
C PHE A 211 1.17 -18.83 6.18
N ASP A 212 0.82 -19.88 6.92
CA ASP A 212 1.80 -20.68 7.68
C ASP A 212 2.45 -21.74 6.79
N GLN A 213 3.02 -21.30 5.67
CA GLN A 213 3.60 -22.15 4.64
C GLN A 213 5.07 -21.80 4.45
N GLN A 214 5.91 -22.80 4.19
CA GLN A 214 7.35 -22.57 4.00
C GLN A 214 7.66 -21.52 2.93
N LEU A 215 6.90 -21.52 1.83
CA LEU A 215 7.07 -20.56 0.75
C LEU A 215 6.75 -19.12 1.19
N TYR A 216 5.77 -18.93 2.07
CA TYR A 216 5.43 -17.61 2.61
C TYR A 216 6.62 -16.99 3.34
N TYR A 217 7.26 -17.77 4.21
CA TYR A 217 8.43 -17.32 4.96
C TYR A 217 9.66 -17.08 4.06
N ILE A 218 9.89 -17.94 3.05
CA ILE A 218 10.97 -17.74 2.07
C ILE A 218 10.79 -16.42 1.32
N ILE A 219 9.58 -16.13 0.84
CA ILE A 219 9.25 -14.85 0.19
C ILE A 219 9.52 -13.68 1.14
N GLY A 220 9.14 -13.82 2.41
CA GLY A 220 9.43 -12.83 3.44
C GLY A 220 10.91 -12.52 3.62
N VAL A 221 11.76 -13.53 3.65
CA VAL A 221 13.22 -13.36 3.71
C VAL A 221 13.73 -12.63 2.47
N ILE A 222 13.29 -13.04 1.28
CA ILE A 222 13.69 -12.40 0.01
C ILE A 222 13.33 -10.92 0.01
N LEU A 223 12.09 -10.58 0.36
CA LEU A 223 11.61 -9.19 0.40
C LEU A 223 12.29 -8.37 1.50
N THR A 224 12.63 -8.99 2.64
CA THR A 224 13.37 -8.31 3.71
C THR A 224 14.78 -7.97 3.25
N VAL A 225 15.49 -8.91 2.63
CA VAL A 225 16.82 -8.65 2.06
C VAL A 225 16.74 -7.58 0.98
N TYR A 226 15.73 -7.65 0.11
CA TYR A 226 15.50 -6.66 -0.94
C TYR A 226 15.27 -5.25 -0.37
N SER A 227 14.40 -5.10 0.63
CA SER A 227 14.11 -3.80 1.26
C SER A 227 15.32 -3.22 2.01
N VAL A 228 16.11 -4.06 2.68
CA VAL A 228 17.39 -3.66 3.30
C VAL A 228 18.40 -3.20 2.24
N GLY A 229 18.53 -3.93 1.13
CA GLY A 229 19.39 -3.54 0.01
C GLY A 229 18.98 -2.19 -0.58
N CYS A 230 17.67 -1.95 -0.71
CA CYS A 230 17.15 -0.68 -1.17
C CYS A 230 17.46 0.47 -0.21
N PHE A 231 17.27 0.26 1.10
CA PHE A 231 17.68 1.23 2.12
C PHE A 231 19.16 1.57 2.00
N TYR A 232 20.02 0.54 1.84
CA TYR A 232 21.45 0.74 1.68
C TYR A 232 21.77 1.60 0.46
N VAL A 233 21.21 1.30 -0.72
CA VAL A 233 21.44 2.10 -1.93
C VAL A 233 20.98 3.55 -1.75
N VAL A 234 19.78 3.77 -1.21
CA VAL A 234 19.25 5.12 -0.97
C VAL A 234 20.09 5.89 0.05
N SER A 235 20.65 5.20 1.05
CA SER A 235 21.58 5.77 2.03
C SER A 235 22.91 6.24 1.44
N GLN A 236 23.23 5.86 0.19
CA GLN A 236 24.41 6.34 -0.52
C GLN A 236 24.11 7.56 -1.41
N TYR A 237 22.85 7.87 -1.70
CA TYR A 237 22.49 9.05 -2.48
C TYR A 237 22.82 10.36 -1.74
N PRO A 238 23.06 11.47 -2.46
CA PRO A 238 23.32 12.75 -1.83
C PRO A 238 22.24 13.12 -0.81
N SER A 239 22.67 13.67 0.34
CA SER A 239 21.77 14.16 1.37
C SER A 239 20.86 15.25 0.82
N LYS A 240 19.63 15.29 1.32
CA LYS A 240 18.66 16.33 0.96
C LYS A 240 19.16 17.70 1.41
N THR A 241 18.95 18.71 0.57
CA THR A 241 19.26 20.11 0.90
C THR A 241 17.96 20.88 1.15
N LYS A 242 18.02 22.01 1.88
CA LYS A 242 16.87 22.89 2.11
C LYS A 242 16.23 23.43 0.83
N VAL A 243 17.00 23.50 -0.26
CA VAL A 243 16.53 23.95 -1.58
C VAL A 243 15.57 22.93 -2.22
N MET A 244 15.60 21.67 -1.77
CA MET A 244 14.70 20.61 -2.23
C MET A 244 13.32 20.65 -1.53
N ASP A 245 13.13 21.57 -0.57
CA ASP A 245 11.88 21.81 0.15
C ASP A 245 11.14 23.03 -0.44
N LYS A 246 9.82 22.92 -0.68
CA LYS A 246 9.04 24.03 -1.27
C LYS A 246 8.91 25.26 -0.36
N GLY A 247 9.17 25.11 0.93
CA GLY A 247 9.06 26.16 1.95
C GLY A 247 10.37 26.47 2.67
N GLY A 248 11.52 25.98 2.19
CA GLY A 248 12.83 26.16 2.81
C GLY A 248 12.99 25.50 4.19
N LYS A 249 12.11 24.56 4.54
CA LYS A 249 12.15 23.81 5.81
C LYS A 249 13.17 22.67 5.75
N GLU A 250 13.47 22.10 6.91
CA GLU A 250 14.30 20.90 6.98
C GLU A 250 13.60 19.73 6.24
N PRO A 251 14.32 19.05 5.33
CA PRO A 251 13.77 17.95 4.56
C PRO A 251 13.42 16.75 5.46
N ILE A 252 12.52 15.88 5.00
CA ILE A 252 12.15 14.68 5.76
C ILE A 252 13.29 13.66 5.61
N TRP A 253 13.81 13.17 6.74
CA TRP A 253 14.88 12.18 6.75
C TRP A 253 14.46 10.88 6.09
#